data_AF-A0A7S3H252-F1
#
_entry.id   AF-A0A7S3H252-F1
#
_cell.length_a   1.000
_cell.length_b   1.000
_cell.length_c   1.000
_cell.angle_alpha   90.00
_cell.angle_beta   90.00
_cell.angle_gamma   90.00
#
_symmetry.space_group_name_H-M   'P 1'
#
loop_
_entity.id
_entity.type
_entity.pdbx_description
1 polymer ?
#
loop_
_entity_poly.entity_id
_entity_poly.type
_entity_poly.pdbx_seq_one_letter_code
_entity_poly.pdbx_strand_id
1 'polypeptide(L)'
;MHTIEESDAGKEAVTQAVEVLKTFYGGAAFLQKAAYVPPNSDREGKTVADRAPEVFDEDYKGSQEASKGIIGLLNVILSDFGRTETTVGEAEKDAQTAFKKFEGETKTSISDKEALVKTKEGEVEKVQQAIVDAKDAIKSATDLKATSLQELEKLSAMCVDGTESYAERKEQREKEIAALKEAITILDEWKD
;
A
#
# COMPACT_ATOMS: atom_id res chain seq x y z
N MET A 1 9.87 -23.29 7.76
CA MET A 1 8.76 -22.93 8.66
C MET A 1 8.65 -24.02 9.70
N HIS A 2 9.12 -23.74 10.91
CA HIS A 2 9.51 -24.77 11.88
C HIS A 2 8.37 -25.75 12.21
N THR A 3 7.13 -25.27 12.33
CA THR A 3 5.99 -26.10 12.79
C THR A 3 5.49 -27.12 11.76
N ILE A 4 5.47 -26.78 10.46
CA ILE A 4 5.11 -27.77 9.42
C ILE A 4 6.29 -28.73 9.19
N GLU A 5 7.52 -28.23 9.16
CA GLU A 5 8.73 -29.05 9.03
C GLU A 5 8.87 -30.05 10.20
N GLU A 6 8.58 -29.64 11.43
CA GLU A 6 8.54 -30.51 12.61
C GLU A 6 7.37 -31.49 12.58
N SER A 7 6.20 -31.07 12.06
CA SER A 7 5.05 -31.96 11.88
C SER A 7 5.37 -33.08 10.89
N ASP A 8 5.97 -32.75 9.74
CA ASP A 8 6.37 -33.71 8.72
C ASP A 8 7.39 -34.72 9.27
N ALA A 9 8.43 -34.22 9.96
CA ALA A 9 9.44 -35.08 10.59
C ALA A 9 8.83 -35.99 11.68
N GLY A 10 7.92 -35.45 12.50
CA GLY A 10 7.21 -36.21 13.52
C GLY A 10 6.29 -37.28 12.93
N LYS A 11 5.57 -36.95 11.86
CA LYS A 11 4.69 -37.86 11.12
C LYS A 11 5.48 -39.02 10.50
N GLU A 12 6.64 -38.75 9.91
CA GLU A 12 7.51 -39.77 9.35
C GLU A 12 8.03 -40.72 10.43
N ALA A 13 8.53 -40.17 11.55
CA ALA A 13 9.02 -40.97 12.68
C ALA A 13 7.92 -41.85 13.30
N VAL A 14 6.70 -41.32 13.48
CA VAL A 14 5.57 -42.09 14.02
C VAL A 14 5.09 -43.14 13.01
N THR A 15 5.13 -42.87 11.72
CA THR A 15 4.79 -43.85 10.67
C THR A 15 5.74 -45.06 10.72
N GLN A 16 7.04 -44.80 10.78
CA GLN A 16 8.06 -45.85 10.89
C GLN A 16 7.88 -46.67 12.18
N ALA A 17 7.62 -46.00 13.32
CA ALA A 17 7.37 -46.68 14.59
C ALA A 17 6.13 -47.60 14.53
N VAL A 18 5.04 -47.14 13.91
CA VAL A 18 3.82 -47.94 13.72
C VAL A 18 4.09 -49.17 12.84
N GLU A 19 4.89 -49.03 11.78
CA GLU A 19 5.24 -50.13 10.87
C GLU A 19 6.09 -51.21 11.56
N VAL A 20 7.11 -50.81 12.31
CA VAL A 20 7.96 -51.72 13.10
C VAL A 20 7.12 -52.47 14.14
N LEU A 21 6.25 -51.77 14.87
CA LEU A 21 5.39 -52.39 15.89
C LEU A 21 4.36 -53.34 15.26
N LYS A 22 3.74 -52.96 14.13
CA LYS A 22 2.83 -53.85 13.40
C LYS A 22 3.52 -55.12 12.90
N THR A 23 4.75 -55.01 12.42
CA THR A 23 5.54 -56.17 11.96
C THR A 23 5.89 -57.09 13.13
N PHE A 24 6.33 -56.53 14.26
CA PHE A 24 6.69 -57.29 15.47
C PHE A 24 5.49 -58.01 16.11
N TYR A 25 4.35 -57.31 16.28
CA TYR A 25 3.15 -57.89 16.91
C TYR A 25 2.27 -58.69 15.93
N GLY A 26 2.36 -58.44 14.61
CA GLY A 26 1.63 -59.18 13.57
C GLY A 26 2.30 -60.47 13.10
N GLY A 27 3.63 -60.59 13.24
CA GLY A 27 4.41 -61.77 12.81
C GLY A 27 4.23 -63.02 13.68
N ALA A 28 3.66 -62.90 14.87
CA ALA A 28 3.44 -64.03 15.80
C ALA A 28 2.40 -65.06 15.31
N ALA A 29 1.63 -64.75 14.26
CA ALA A 29 0.56 -65.61 13.76
C ALA A 29 1.02 -66.71 12.76
N PHE A 30 2.26 -66.68 12.24
CA PHE A 30 2.67 -67.54 11.11
C PHE A 30 3.72 -68.62 11.44
N LEU A 31 4.12 -68.79 12.70
CA LEU A 31 5.06 -69.85 13.09
C LEU A 31 4.30 -71.15 13.43
N GLN A 32 3.83 -71.86 12.40
CA GLN A 32 3.53 -73.30 12.54
C GLN A 32 4.86 -74.04 12.77
N LYS A 33 5.18 -74.35 14.03
CA LYS A 33 6.26 -75.29 14.38
C LYS A 33 5.89 -76.68 13.84
N ALA A 34 6.43 -77.06 12.68
CA ALA A 34 6.50 -78.46 12.29
C ALA A 34 7.47 -79.17 13.24
N ALA A 35 7.00 -80.22 13.93
CA ALA A 35 7.81 -80.96 14.89
C ALA A 35 8.98 -81.67 14.18
N TYR A 36 10.19 -81.16 14.39
CA TYR A 36 11.44 -81.77 13.96
C TYR A 36 11.91 -82.77 15.03
N VAL A 37 12.18 -84.02 14.62
CA VAL A 37 12.76 -85.06 15.51
C VAL A 37 14.28 -85.10 15.27
N PRO A 38 15.13 -84.73 16.26
CA PRO A 38 16.58 -84.66 16.08
C PRO A 38 17.27 -86.04 16.09
N PRO A 39 18.38 -86.22 15.34
CA PRO A 39 19.30 -87.35 15.51
C PRO A 39 19.96 -87.32 16.91
N ASN A 40 20.23 -88.50 17.52
CA ASN A 40 20.73 -88.71 18.90
C ASN A 40 19.72 -88.53 20.04
N SER A 41 18.47 -88.91 19.79
CA SER A 41 17.42 -89.05 20.81
C SER A 41 17.43 -90.45 21.45
N ASP A 42 16.99 -90.56 22.71
CA ASP A 42 16.85 -91.84 23.42
C ASP A 42 15.66 -92.68 22.90
N ARG A 43 15.38 -93.84 23.52
CA ARG A 43 14.30 -94.76 23.09
C ARG A 43 12.89 -94.14 23.16
N GLU A 44 12.76 -92.97 23.80
CA GLU A 44 11.54 -92.18 23.90
C GLU A 44 11.57 -90.92 23.02
N GLY A 45 12.61 -90.73 22.21
CA GLY A 45 12.75 -89.58 21.31
C GLY A 45 13.38 -88.34 21.96
N LYS A 46 13.95 -88.43 23.17
CA LYS A 46 14.43 -87.27 23.94
C LYS A 46 15.95 -87.12 23.89
N THR A 47 16.42 -85.91 23.65
CA THR A 47 17.82 -85.47 23.64
C THR A 47 18.23 -84.87 24.98
N VAL A 48 19.52 -84.55 25.16
CA VAL A 48 20.04 -83.87 26.36
C VAL A 48 19.34 -82.50 26.60
N ALA A 49 18.87 -81.85 25.54
CA ALA A 49 18.08 -80.61 25.62
C ALA A 49 16.68 -80.83 26.23
N ASP A 50 16.06 -81.98 25.98
CA ASP A 50 14.72 -82.32 26.52
C ASP A 50 14.74 -82.71 28.01
N ARG A 51 15.94 -82.77 28.62
CA ARG A 51 16.15 -82.99 30.06
C ARG A 51 16.71 -81.76 30.77
N ALA A 52 16.84 -80.63 30.07
CA ALA A 52 17.12 -79.35 30.71
C ALA A 52 15.98 -79.00 31.68
N PRO A 53 16.25 -78.44 32.86
CA PRO A 53 15.19 -77.99 33.75
C PRO A 53 14.32 -76.95 33.02
N GLU A 54 13.00 -76.96 33.25
CA GLU A 54 12.04 -75.98 32.69
C GLU A 54 12.32 -74.57 33.26
N VAL A 55 13.41 -73.95 32.82
CA VAL A 55 13.76 -72.58 33.17
C VAL A 55 13.63 -71.78 31.88
N PHE A 56 12.39 -71.34 31.64
CA PHE A 56 11.93 -70.48 30.54
C PHE A 56 11.80 -71.15 29.16
N ASP A 57 10.75 -71.97 29.00
CA ASP A 57 10.33 -72.52 27.69
C ASP A 57 9.27 -71.67 26.97
N GLU A 58 8.87 -70.54 27.54
CA GLU A 58 8.00 -69.59 26.87
C GLU A 58 8.84 -68.50 26.18
N ASP A 59 8.97 -68.62 24.85
CA ASP A 59 9.39 -67.51 23.98
C ASP A 59 8.56 -66.27 24.37
N TYR A 60 9.20 -65.19 24.86
CA TYR A 60 8.50 -63.96 25.22
C TYR A 60 7.78 -63.38 24.00
N LYS A 61 6.44 -63.52 23.97
CA LYS A 61 5.59 -63.08 22.84
C LYS A 61 5.24 -61.59 22.87
N GLY A 62 5.83 -60.83 23.80
CA GLY A 62 5.48 -59.44 24.04
C GLY A 62 4.11 -59.25 24.72
N SER A 63 3.86 -58.04 25.20
CA SER A 63 2.57 -57.66 25.81
C SER A 63 1.51 -57.39 24.73
N GLN A 64 0.97 -58.46 24.15
CA GLN A 64 0.04 -58.43 23.00
C GLN A 64 -1.25 -57.62 23.23
N GLU A 65 -1.75 -57.54 24.46
CA GLU A 65 -2.93 -56.72 24.78
C GLU A 65 -2.60 -55.23 24.88
N ALA A 66 -1.47 -54.89 25.51
CA ALA A 66 -1.01 -53.52 25.66
C ALA A 66 -0.56 -52.89 24.32
N SER A 67 -0.05 -53.70 23.39
CA SER A 67 0.42 -53.23 22.07
C SER A 67 -0.69 -52.61 21.22
N LYS A 68 -1.93 -53.11 21.34
CA LYS A 68 -3.10 -52.55 20.64
C LYS A 68 -3.37 -51.10 21.07
N GLY A 69 -3.24 -50.80 22.36
CA GLY A 69 -3.41 -49.45 22.90
C GLY A 69 -2.32 -48.49 22.42
N ILE A 70 -1.05 -48.94 22.44
CA ILE A 70 0.09 -48.14 21.99
C ILE A 70 0.01 -47.85 20.49
N ILE A 71 -0.29 -48.85 19.65
CA ILE A 71 -0.48 -48.66 18.22
C ILE A 71 -1.70 -47.74 17.96
N GLY A 72 -2.77 -47.88 18.73
CA GLY A 72 -3.92 -46.97 18.68
C GLY A 72 -3.53 -45.52 18.93
N LEU A 73 -2.77 -45.26 20.01
CA LEU A 73 -2.27 -43.92 20.34
C LEU A 73 -1.37 -43.34 19.25
N LEU A 74 -0.45 -44.14 18.69
CA LEU A 74 0.43 -43.70 17.61
C LEU A 74 -0.35 -43.35 16.33
N ASN A 75 -1.43 -44.08 16.00
CA ASN A 75 -2.31 -43.71 14.88
C ASN A 75 -3.09 -42.41 15.14
N VAL A 76 -3.48 -42.13 16.39
CA VAL A 76 -4.11 -40.85 16.76
C VAL A 76 -3.10 -39.70 16.59
N ILE A 77 -1.88 -39.86 17.10
CA ILE A 77 -0.81 -38.87 16.93
C ILE A 77 -0.51 -38.62 15.44
N LEU A 78 -0.47 -39.69 14.63
CA LEU A 78 -0.30 -39.57 13.18
C LEU A 78 -1.43 -38.76 12.52
N SER A 79 -2.68 -38.99 12.93
CA SER A 79 -3.82 -38.21 12.46
C SER A 79 -3.74 -36.75 12.90
N ASP A 80 -3.23 -36.47 14.09
CA ASP A 80 -3.08 -35.12 14.62
C ASP A 80 -2.00 -34.33 13.86
N PHE A 81 -0.89 -34.97 13.46
CA PHE A 81 0.10 -34.34 12.57
C PHE A 81 -0.50 -33.97 11.22
N GLY A 82 -1.24 -34.89 10.58
CA GLY A 82 -1.92 -34.59 9.30
C GLY A 82 -2.95 -33.45 9.39
N ARG A 83 -3.69 -33.38 10.50
CA ARG A 83 -4.61 -32.25 10.77
C ARG A 83 -3.83 -30.95 10.97
N THR A 84 -2.72 -30.99 11.70
CA THR A 84 -1.88 -29.82 11.99
C THR A 84 -1.28 -29.24 10.71
N GLU A 85 -0.70 -30.08 9.85
CA GLU A 85 -0.21 -29.69 8.52
C GLU A 85 -1.27 -28.97 7.69
N THR A 86 -2.47 -29.57 7.59
CA THR A 86 -3.57 -29.00 6.78
C THR A 86 -4.02 -27.66 7.36
N THR A 87 -4.28 -27.61 8.67
CA THR A 87 -4.82 -26.41 9.33
C THR A 87 -3.81 -25.26 9.30
N VAL A 88 -2.54 -25.53 9.61
CA VAL A 88 -1.49 -24.51 9.64
C VAL A 88 -1.15 -24.06 8.22
N GLY A 89 -1.10 -24.98 7.25
CA GLY A 89 -0.83 -24.65 5.86
C GLY A 89 -1.93 -23.77 5.23
N GLU A 90 -3.20 -24.08 5.51
CA GLU A 90 -4.33 -23.24 5.09
C GLU A 90 -4.28 -21.86 5.76
N ALA A 91 -4.07 -21.81 7.08
CA ALA A 91 -3.98 -20.55 7.81
C ALA A 91 -2.81 -19.67 7.33
N GLU A 92 -1.65 -20.26 7.04
CA GLU A 92 -0.50 -19.53 6.49
C GLU A 92 -0.79 -19.00 5.09
N LYS A 93 -1.39 -19.82 4.22
CA LYS A 93 -1.75 -19.40 2.86
C LYS A 93 -2.74 -18.24 2.88
N ASP A 94 -3.74 -18.30 3.77
CA ASP A 94 -4.73 -17.24 3.94
C ASP A 94 -4.08 -15.97 4.49
N ALA A 95 -3.23 -16.10 5.52
CA ALA A 95 -2.49 -14.99 6.09
C ALA A 95 -1.56 -14.32 5.05
N GLN A 96 -0.85 -15.11 4.25
CA GLN A 96 0.03 -14.60 3.20
C GLN A 96 -0.77 -13.90 2.10
N THR A 97 -1.92 -14.44 1.71
CA THR A 97 -2.79 -13.82 0.71
C THR A 97 -3.36 -12.50 1.21
N ALA A 98 -3.86 -12.48 2.44
CA ALA A 98 -4.36 -11.27 3.09
C ALA A 98 -3.26 -10.21 3.22
N PHE A 99 -2.05 -10.61 3.62
CA PHE A 99 -0.90 -9.71 3.71
C PHE A 99 -0.53 -9.12 2.34
N LYS A 100 -0.37 -9.95 1.30
CA LYS A 100 -0.04 -9.48 -0.06
C LYS A 100 -1.10 -8.52 -0.61
N LYS A 101 -2.37 -8.82 -0.36
CA LYS A 101 -3.49 -7.94 -0.74
C LYS A 101 -3.40 -6.60 0.00
N PHE A 102 -3.27 -6.63 1.32
CA PHE A 102 -3.17 -5.43 2.14
C PHE A 102 -1.94 -4.58 1.76
N GLU A 103 -0.80 -5.22 1.54
CA GLU A 103 0.44 -4.56 1.11
C GLU A 103 0.26 -3.88 -0.25
N GLY A 104 -0.34 -4.57 -1.22
CA GLY A 104 -0.62 -4.02 -2.55
C GLY A 104 -1.57 -2.82 -2.49
N GLU A 105 -2.72 -2.98 -1.83
CA GLU A 105 -3.72 -1.91 -1.65
C GLU A 105 -3.12 -0.70 -0.93
N THR A 106 -2.32 -0.94 0.10
CA THR A 106 -1.66 0.12 0.87
C THR A 106 -0.62 0.86 0.02
N LYS A 107 0.23 0.14 -0.71
CA LYS A 107 1.25 0.74 -1.60
C LYS A 107 0.60 1.60 -2.69
N THR A 108 -0.44 1.09 -3.34
CA THR A 108 -1.20 1.86 -4.33
C THR A 108 -1.83 3.10 -3.68
N SER A 109 -2.49 2.94 -2.52
CA SER A 109 -3.11 4.09 -1.84
C SER A 109 -2.10 5.16 -1.42
N ILE A 110 -0.90 4.77 -0.98
CA ILE A 110 0.17 5.71 -0.64
C ILE A 110 0.62 6.46 -1.90
N SER A 111 0.94 5.73 -2.97
CA SER A 111 1.36 6.30 -4.25
C SER A 111 0.35 7.32 -4.80
N ASP A 112 -0.93 6.96 -4.80
CA ASP A 112 -2.01 7.84 -5.28
C ASP A 112 -2.14 9.09 -4.42
N LYS A 113 -2.04 8.95 -3.08
CA LYS A 113 -2.12 10.07 -2.15
C LYS A 113 -0.91 10.99 -2.26
N GLU A 114 0.30 10.46 -2.41
CA GLU A 114 1.51 11.26 -2.62
C GLU A 114 1.43 12.06 -3.93
N ALA A 115 0.95 11.43 -5.01
CA ALA A 115 0.72 12.12 -6.28
C ALA A 115 -0.33 13.24 -6.13
N LEU A 116 -1.44 12.97 -5.44
CA LEU A 116 -2.47 13.97 -5.16
C LEU A 116 -1.94 15.14 -4.34
N VAL A 117 -1.17 14.89 -3.28
CA VAL A 117 -0.55 15.94 -2.47
C VAL A 117 0.31 16.83 -3.35
N LYS A 118 1.22 16.25 -4.14
CA LYS A 118 2.09 17.02 -5.05
C LYS A 118 1.30 17.85 -6.06
N THR A 119 0.24 17.29 -6.64
CA THR A 119 -0.64 18.03 -7.56
C THR A 119 -1.33 19.20 -6.85
N LYS A 120 -1.86 18.99 -5.65
CA LYS A 120 -2.56 20.02 -4.89
C LYS A 120 -1.63 21.11 -4.37
N GLU A 121 -0.43 20.78 -3.93
CA GLU A 121 0.61 21.76 -3.59
C GLU A 121 0.94 22.64 -4.79
N GLY A 122 1.16 22.04 -5.97
CA GLY A 122 1.40 22.81 -7.20
C GLY A 122 0.19 23.66 -7.64
N GLU A 123 -1.04 23.22 -7.41
CA GLU A 123 -2.24 24.05 -7.64
C GLU A 123 -2.28 25.24 -6.67
N VAL A 124 -1.97 25.03 -5.39
CA VAL A 124 -1.93 26.10 -4.38
C VAL A 124 -0.89 27.15 -4.75
N GLU A 125 0.32 26.75 -5.13
CA GLU A 125 1.38 27.67 -5.56
C GLU A 125 0.93 28.51 -6.77
N LYS A 126 0.33 27.87 -7.79
CA LYS A 126 -0.19 28.57 -8.97
C LYS A 126 -1.27 29.58 -8.62
N VAL A 127 -2.21 29.20 -7.76
CA VAL A 127 -3.29 30.10 -7.31
C VAL A 127 -2.72 31.25 -6.48
N GLN A 128 -1.75 31.00 -5.62
CA GLN A 128 -1.08 32.05 -4.85
C GLN A 128 -0.36 33.05 -5.77
N GLN A 129 0.36 32.57 -6.78
CA GLN A 129 1.00 33.45 -7.76
C GLN A 129 -0.04 34.29 -8.51
N ALA A 130 -1.12 33.66 -9.00
CA ALA A 130 -2.19 34.38 -9.69
C ALA A 130 -2.86 35.45 -8.81
N ILE A 131 -2.99 35.20 -7.50
CA ILE A 131 -3.50 36.21 -6.55
C ILE A 131 -2.55 37.40 -6.43
N VAL A 132 -1.24 37.15 -6.37
CA VAL A 132 -0.23 38.23 -6.31
C VAL A 132 -0.28 39.05 -7.60
N ASP A 133 -0.23 38.40 -8.76
CA ASP A 133 -0.28 39.05 -10.06
C ASP A 133 -1.57 39.89 -10.22
N ALA A 134 -2.72 39.35 -9.80
CA ALA A 134 -3.98 40.06 -9.85
C ALA A 134 -4.01 41.30 -8.93
N LYS A 135 -3.41 41.21 -7.75
CA LYS A 135 -3.28 42.35 -6.82
C LYS A 135 -2.41 43.47 -7.43
N ASP A 136 -1.29 43.10 -8.03
CA ASP A 136 -0.40 44.06 -8.68
C ASP A 136 -1.05 44.71 -9.90
N ALA A 137 -1.80 43.94 -10.69
CA ALA A 137 -2.59 44.46 -11.81
C ALA A 137 -3.68 45.44 -11.35
N ILE A 138 -4.42 45.11 -10.26
CA ILE A 138 -5.44 46.00 -9.68
C ILE A 138 -4.80 47.30 -9.20
N LYS A 139 -3.66 47.23 -8.50
CA LYS A 139 -2.95 48.41 -8.02
C LYS A 139 -2.53 49.30 -9.19
N SER A 140 -1.87 48.72 -10.20
CA SER A 140 -1.42 49.44 -11.39
C SER A 140 -2.59 50.08 -12.15
N ALA A 141 -3.69 49.36 -12.34
CA ALA A 141 -4.89 49.89 -12.99
C ALA A 141 -5.54 51.02 -12.19
N THR A 142 -5.53 50.93 -10.85
CA THR A 142 -6.07 51.97 -9.97
C THR A 142 -5.23 53.24 -10.04
N ASP A 143 -3.90 53.10 -9.98
CA ASP A 143 -2.96 54.22 -10.08
C ASP A 143 -3.04 54.90 -11.45
N LEU A 144 -3.14 54.10 -12.53
CA LEU A 144 -3.34 54.60 -13.89
C LEU A 144 -4.67 55.36 -13.99
N LYS A 145 -5.78 54.79 -13.50
CA LYS A 145 -7.09 55.45 -13.51
C LYS A 145 -7.04 56.79 -12.76
N ALA A 146 -6.42 56.83 -11.58
CA ALA A 146 -6.28 58.06 -10.81
C ALA A 146 -5.51 59.13 -11.59
N THR A 147 -4.40 58.75 -12.23
CA THR A 147 -3.60 59.64 -13.08
C THR A 147 -4.39 60.14 -14.28
N SER A 148 -5.08 59.25 -15.00
CA SER A 148 -5.90 59.63 -16.16
C SER A 148 -7.05 60.56 -15.79
N LEU A 149 -7.67 60.39 -14.61
CA LEU A 149 -8.70 61.32 -14.13
C LEU A 149 -8.13 62.71 -13.85
N GLN A 150 -6.94 62.80 -13.25
CA GLN A 150 -6.26 64.08 -13.03
C GLN A 150 -5.88 64.77 -14.34
N GLU A 151 -5.43 64.02 -15.34
CA GLU A 151 -5.13 64.57 -16.67
C GLU A 151 -6.39 65.04 -17.38
N LEU A 152 -7.47 64.27 -17.30
CA LEU A 152 -8.76 64.63 -17.88
C LEU A 152 -9.31 65.92 -17.26
N GLU A 153 -9.21 66.08 -15.94
CA GLU A 153 -9.63 67.30 -15.24
C GLU A 153 -8.86 68.53 -15.72
N LYS A 154 -7.53 68.43 -15.84
CA LYS A 154 -6.69 69.51 -16.39
C LYS A 154 -7.08 69.86 -17.82
N LEU A 155 -7.36 68.86 -18.66
CA LEU A 155 -7.72 69.07 -20.04
C LEU A 155 -9.14 69.68 -20.19
N SER A 156 -10.09 69.26 -19.35
CA SER A 156 -11.45 69.83 -19.32
C SER A 156 -11.41 71.32 -19.04
N ALA A 157 -10.62 71.74 -18.04
CA ALA A 157 -10.47 73.14 -17.70
C ALA A 157 -9.94 73.99 -18.88
N MET A 158 -9.00 73.45 -19.68
CA MET A 158 -8.42 74.15 -20.84
C MET A 158 -9.36 74.16 -22.05
N CYS A 159 -10.06 73.05 -22.32
CA CYS A 159 -10.76 72.83 -23.57
C CYS A 159 -12.27 73.06 -23.51
N VAL A 160 -12.87 73.03 -22.33
CA VAL A 160 -14.31 73.18 -22.13
C VAL A 160 -14.58 74.40 -21.28
N ASP A 161 -14.08 74.40 -20.04
CA ASP A 161 -14.51 75.38 -19.03
C ASP A 161 -13.87 76.77 -19.20
N GLY A 162 -12.64 76.82 -19.68
CA GLY A 162 -11.90 78.07 -19.92
C GLY A 162 -12.12 78.68 -21.31
N THR A 163 -13.01 78.12 -22.13
CA THR A 163 -13.21 78.62 -23.49
C THR A 163 -14.23 79.75 -23.53
N GLU A 164 -13.73 80.96 -23.82
CA GLU A 164 -14.58 82.11 -24.15
C GLU A 164 -15.60 81.74 -25.23
N SER A 165 -16.85 82.20 -25.07
CA SER A 165 -17.88 81.92 -26.06
C SER A 165 -17.50 82.52 -27.42
N TYR A 166 -18.03 81.97 -28.51
CA TYR A 166 -17.80 82.54 -29.84
C TYR A 166 -18.23 84.02 -29.92
N ALA A 167 -19.28 84.40 -29.18
CA ALA A 167 -19.77 85.76 -29.13
C ALA A 167 -18.75 86.70 -28.47
N GLU A 168 -18.22 86.34 -27.30
CA GLU A 168 -17.18 87.11 -26.60
C GLU A 168 -15.90 87.22 -27.44
N ARG A 169 -15.47 86.12 -28.07
CA ARG A 169 -14.35 86.10 -29.02
C ARG A 169 -14.52 87.09 -30.16
N LYS A 170 -15.72 87.08 -30.75
CA LYS A 170 -16.05 87.95 -31.88
C LYS A 170 -16.03 89.41 -31.43
N GLU A 171 -16.62 89.72 -30.27
CA GLU A 171 -16.65 91.08 -29.73
C GLU A 171 -15.23 91.61 -29.43
N GLN A 172 -14.37 90.81 -28.79
CA GLN A 172 -12.99 91.22 -28.53
C GLN A 172 -12.22 91.48 -29.82
N ARG A 173 -12.37 90.62 -30.84
CA ARG A 173 -11.77 90.84 -32.17
C ARG A 173 -12.29 92.10 -32.84
N GLU A 174 -13.58 92.39 -32.75
CA GLU A 174 -14.16 93.61 -33.33
C GLU A 174 -13.62 94.87 -32.63
N LYS A 175 -13.48 94.85 -31.30
CA LYS A 175 -12.84 95.93 -30.53
C LYS A 175 -11.37 96.12 -30.92
N GLU A 176 -10.63 95.03 -31.06
CA GLU A 176 -9.23 95.07 -31.49
C GLU A 176 -9.10 95.63 -32.91
N ILE A 177 -9.94 95.18 -33.85
CA ILE A 177 -9.98 95.71 -35.23
C ILE A 177 -10.30 97.21 -35.23
N ALA A 178 -11.23 97.66 -34.40
CA ALA A 178 -11.56 99.09 -34.28
C ALA A 178 -10.35 99.90 -33.77
N ALA A 179 -9.70 99.44 -32.70
CA ALA A 179 -8.51 100.09 -32.15
C ALA A 179 -7.34 100.12 -33.15
N LEU A 180 -7.14 99.02 -33.91
CA LEU A 180 -6.12 98.97 -34.96
C LEU A 180 -6.43 99.95 -36.10
N LYS A 181 -7.69 100.09 -36.50
CA LYS A 181 -8.09 101.09 -37.51
C LYS A 181 -7.83 102.51 -37.03
N GLU A 182 -8.16 102.81 -35.77
CA GLU A 182 -7.91 104.13 -35.18
C GLU A 182 -6.40 104.43 -35.12
N ALA A 183 -5.58 103.46 -34.71
CA ALA A 183 -4.12 103.61 -34.73
C ALA A 183 -3.56 103.85 -36.15
N ILE A 184 -4.11 103.17 -37.17
CA ILE A 184 -3.74 103.40 -38.57
C ILE A 184 -4.13 104.82 -38.98
N THR A 185 -5.33 105.29 -38.66
CA THR A 185 -5.75 106.67 -38.96
C THR A 185 -4.81 107.69 -38.33
N ILE A 186 -4.44 107.53 -37.06
CA ILE A 186 -3.47 108.41 -36.39
C ILE A 186 -2.11 108.40 -37.10
N LEU A 187 -1.64 107.23 -37.54
CA LEU A 187 -0.36 107.10 -38.24
C LEU A 187 -0.38 107.68 -39.66
N ASP A 188 -1.52 107.58 -40.35
CA ASP A 188 -1.73 108.19 -41.67
C ASP A 188 -1.83 109.72 -41.55
N GLU A 189 -2.58 110.22 -40.56
CA GLU A 189 -2.67 111.66 -40.25
C GLU A 189 -1.33 112.26 -39.78
N TRP A 190 -0.43 111.46 -39.19
CA TRP A 190 0.90 111.91 -38.78
C TRP A 190 1.90 112.03 -39.95
N LYS A 191 1.59 111.44 -41.11
CA LYS A 191 2.47 111.42 -42.28
C LYS A 191 2.29 112.60 -43.25
N ASP A 192 1.21 113.36 -43.09
CA ASP A 192 0.93 114.62 -43.80
C ASP A 192 1.45 115.85 -43.01
#